data_AF-A0A9E3MIZ1-F1
#
_entry.id   AF-A0A9E3MIZ1-F1
#
_cell.length_a   1.000
_cell.length_b   1.000
_cell.length_c   1.000
_cell.angle_alpha   90.00
_cell.angle_beta   90.00
_cell.angle_gamma   90.00
#
_symmetry.space_group_name_H-M   'P 1'
#
loop_
_entity.id
_entity.type
_entity.pdbx_description
1 polymer ?
#
loop_
_entity_poly.entity_id
_entity_poly.type
_entity_poly.pdbx_seq_one_letter_code
_entity_poly.pdbx_strand_id
1 'polypeptide(L)'
;MTTRNLCGPTLLVLGLAALLTGCSTPGPNHAYVASTGDAAILDLMAGAPAVEVSSHLVPVDEIYGIAYDPFTDHLFLRIIPGNFIRVVDRPARAIKRDFEVEGLPEGPGDLAIRSSDRHLFFAHPTEPVLVESTLFGKHVRTIRLEHLQGPPAGVAYDQKRDLLLILAGGNPAQVVTYSLAGSRLGAVPLDHRVLPTSLAFDSVARELYAPLNGEGGIGVFDGNGHLLRKLPVPTAQNYAHVDVGARSLLRLF
;
A
#
# COMPACT_ATOMS: atom_id res chain seq x y z
N MET A 1 80.96 26.27 10.37
CA MET A 1 81.23 26.47 8.93
C MET A 1 80.51 25.33 8.22
N THR A 2 79.51 25.48 7.35
CA THR A 2 79.14 26.59 6.46
C THR A 2 77.66 26.37 6.01
N THR A 3 76.88 27.45 6.04
CA THR A 3 75.64 27.84 5.31
C THR A 3 75.03 26.88 4.26
N ARG A 4 73.73 26.52 4.33
CA ARG A 4 72.49 27.23 3.88
C ARG A 4 72.30 27.40 2.36
N ASN A 5 71.17 26.89 1.83
CA ASN A 5 70.27 27.47 0.81
C ASN A 5 69.02 26.56 0.69
N LEU A 6 67.83 26.92 1.22
CA LEU A 6 66.74 27.77 0.70
C LEU A 6 66.00 27.21 -0.54
N CYS A 7 64.77 26.72 -0.33
CA CYS A 7 63.63 26.86 -1.24
C CYS A 7 62.33 26.61 -0.47
N GLY A 8 61.45 27.61 -0.37
CA GLY A 8 60.01 27.41 -0.09
C GLY A 8 59.22 27.66 -1.38
N PRO A 9 57.90 27.94 -1.36
CA PRO A 9 56.84 27.58 -0.41
C PRO A 9 55.64 26.92 -1.13
N THR A 10 54.71 26.24 -0.45
CA THR A 10 53.31 26.16 -0.93
C THR A 10 52.33 25.82 0.20
N LEU A 11 51.40 26.73 0.45
CA LEU A 11 50.16 26.49 1.19
C LEU A 11 49.31 25.47 0.42
N LEU A 12 48.74 24.48 1.11
CA LEU A 12 47.52 23.81 0.64
C LEU A 12 46.46 23.89 1.75
N VAL A 13 45.49 24.77 1.54
CA VAL A 13 44.25 24.84 2.29
C VAL A 13 43.35 23.73 1.74
N LEU A 14 43.16 22.66 2.50
CA LEU A 14 42.17 21.62 2.19
C LEU A 14 40.85 21.97 2.90
N GLY A 15 40.01 22.73 2.19
CA GLY A 15 38.60 22.87 2.52
C GLY A 15 37.87 21.58 2.14
N LEU A 16 37.41 20.83 3.14
CA LEU A 16 36.53 19.68 2.95
C LEU A 16 35.09 20.10 3.25
N ALA A 17 34.46 20.76 2.28
CA ALA A 17 33.01 20.93 2.27
C ALA A 17 32.39 19.63 1.72
N ALA A 18 32.17 18.65 2.61
CA ALA A 18 31.38 17.48 2.27
C ALA A 18 29.90 17.89 2.24
N LEU A 19 29.40 18.15 1.04
CA LEU A 19 27.99 18.18 0.70
C LEU A 19 27.35 16.86 1.14
N LEU A 20 26.64 16.87 2.27
CA LEU A 20 25.70 15.81 2.64
C LEU A 20 24.46 15.93 1.75
N THR A 21 24.62 15.70 0.45
CA THR A 21 23.50 15.32 -0.41
C THR A 21 23.21 13.86 -0.13
N GLY A 22 22.34 13.60 0.84
CA GLY A 22 21.75 12.28 1.01
C GLY A 22 21.02 11.93 -0.28
N CYS A 23 21.61 11.03 -1.08
CA CYS A 23 20.91 10.39 -2.17
C CYS A 23 19.73 9.61 -1.56
N SER A 24 18.53 10.18 -1.64
CA SER A 24 17.30 9.39 -1.65
C SER A 24 17.38 8.52 -2.89
N THR A 25 17.94 7.32 -2.78
CA THR A 25 17.72 6.28 -3.77
C THR A 25 16.30 5.79 -3.55
N PRO A 26 15.38 5.93 -4.53
CA PRO A 26 14.06 5.32 -4.44
C PRO A 26 14.27 3.83 -4.24
N GLY A 27 13.85 3.28 -3.10
CA GLY A 27 13.79 1.84 -2.92
C GLY A 27 12.83 1.23 -3.95
N PRO A 28 12.94 -0.07 -4.27
CA PRO A 28 11.98 -0.70 -5.14
C PRO A 28 10.58 -0.55 -4.52
N ASN A 29 9.65 0.04 -5.28
CA ASN A 29 8.24 -0.02 -4.91
C ASN A 29 7.75 -1.41 -5.29
N HIS A 30 7.51 -2.25 -4.29
CA HIS A 30 6.83 -3.52 -4.47
C HIS A 30 5.33 -3.25 -4.50
N ALA A 31 4.66 -3.74 -5.54
CA ALA A 31 3.21 -3.81 -5.59
C ALA A 31 2.78 -5.28 -5.50
N TYR A 32 1.93 -5.57 -4.54
CA TYR A 32 1.36 -6.90 -4.34
C TYR A 32 -0.02 -6.93 -4.95
N VAL A 33 -0.25 -7.85 -5.88
CA VAL A 33 -1.52 -7.94 -6.60
C VAL A 33 -2.09 -9.35 -6.51
N ALA A 34 -3.41 -9.44 -6.47
CA ALA A 34 -4.12 -10.71 -6.56
C ALA A 34 -5.39 -10.60 -7.40
N SER A 35 -5.74 -11.71 -8.03
CA SER A 35 -6.96 -11.87 -8.81
C SER A 35 -8.04 -12.56 -7.95
N THR A 36 -9.30 -12.21 -8.15
CA THR A 36 -10.40 -12.92 -7.48
C THR A 36 -10.44 -14.38 -7.91
N GLY A 37 -10.55 -15.29 -6.95
CA GLY A 37 -10.58 -16.74 -7.19
C GLY A 37 -9.24 -17.37 -7.58
N ASP A 38 -8.14 -16.60 -7.56
CA ASP A 38 -6.78 -17.12 -7.69
C ASP A 38 -6.11 -17.13 -6.31
N ALA A 39 -5.43 -18.23 -6.00
CA ALA A 39 -4.65 -18.35 -4.79
C ALA A 39 -3.32 -17.57 -4.89
N ALA A 40 -2.86 -17.24 -6.09
CA ALA A 40 -1.57 -16.58 -6.28
C ALA A 40 -1.60 -15.09 -5.88
N ILE A 41 -0.59 -14.67 -5.13
CA ILE A 41 -0.25 -13.25 -4.93
C ILE A 41 1.03 -12.98 -5.71
N LEU A 42 1.02 -11.95 -6.56
CA LEU A 42 2.21 -11.56 -7.32
C LEU A 42 2.87 -10.34 -6.67
N ASP A 43 4.18 -10.42 -6.52
CA ASP A 43 5.06 -9.31 -6.18
C ASP A 43 5.61 -8.70 -7.46
N LEU A 44 5.22 -7.46 -7.72
CA LEU A 44 5.64 -6.67 -8.88
C LEU A 44 6.66 -5.64 -8.45
N MET A 45 7.87 -5.74 -9.00
CA MET A 45 8.94 -4.77 -8.83
C MET A 45 9.28 -4.14 -10.19
N ALA A 46 9.38 -2.82 -10.22
CA ALA A 46 9.76 -2.10 -11.44
C ALA A 46 11.11 -2.59 -11.99
N GLY A 47 11.15 -3.02 -13.25
CA GLY A 47 12.36 -3.50 -13.92
C GLY A 47 12.75 -4.95 -13.59
N ALA A 48 11.91 -5.68 -12.84
CA ALA A 48 12.12 -7.09 -12.51
C ALA A 48 10.94 -7.95 -12.97
N PRO A 49 11.12 -9.26 -13.19
CA PRO A 49 10.01 -10.17 -13.44
C PRO A 49 9.10 -10.25 -12.22
N ALA A 50 7.80 -10.44 -12.45
CA ALA A 50 6.84 -10.72 -11.38
C ALA A 50 7.23 -12.01 -10.65
N VAL A 51 7.15 -11.99 -9.33
CA VAL A 51 7.47 -13.14 -8.48
C VAL A 51 6.21 -13.57 -7.75
N GLU A 52 5.86 -14.85 -7.85
CA GLU A 52 4.77 -15.40 -7.03
C GLU A 52 5.20 -15.47 -5.57
N VAL A 53 4.35 -14.93 -4.70
CA VAL A 53 4.43 -15.02 -3.26
C VAL A 53 3.48 -16.12 -2.83
N SER A 54 4.00 -17.13 -2.13
CA SER A 54 3.16 -18.17 -1.55
C SER A 54 2.21 -17.53 -0.54
N SER A 55 0.93 -17.54 -0.89
CA SER A 55 -0.17 -17.00 -0.10
C SER A 55 -0.68 -18.00 0.94
N HIS A 56 -0.32 -19.28 0.79
CA HIS A 56 -0.87 -20.42 1.53
C HIS A 56 -2.39 -20.50 1.47
N LEU A 57 -2.98 -19.98 0.40
CA LEU A 57 -4.41 -20.07 0.14
C LEU A 57 -4.73 -21.45 -0.42
N VAL A 58 -5.80 -22.05 0.10
CA VAL A 58 -6.40 -23.26 -0.49
C VAL A 58 -7.43 -22.84 -1.55
N PRO A 59 -7.85 -23.73 -2.48
CA PRO A 59 -8.75 -23.35 -3.58
C PRO A 59 -10.11 -22.77 -3.17
N VAL A 60 -10.53 -22.93 -1.91
CA VAL A 60 -11.77 -22.36 -1.36
C VAL A 60 -11.56 -20.98 -0.73
N ASP A 61 -10.31 -20.55 -0.56
CA ASP A 61 -10.00 -19.24 0.00
C ASP A 61 -10.17 -18.18 -1.09
N GLU A 62 -11.11 -17.26 -0.89
CA GLU A 62 -11.26 -16.07 -1.71
C GLU A 62 -10.67 -14.86 -0.97
N ILE A 63 -9.81 -14.11 -1.65
CA ILE A 63 -9.26 -12.85 -1.12
C ILE A 63 -10.30 -11.75 -1.30
N TYR A 64 -10.52 -10.97 -0.24
CA TYR A 64 -11.32 -9.76 -0.27
C TYR A 64 -10.48 -8.48 -0.18
N GLY A 65 -9.25 -8.56 0.32
CA GLY A 65 -8.31 -7.44 0.35
C GLY A 65 -6.90 -7.86 0.75
N ILE A 66 -5.92 -7.01 0.43
CA ILE A 66 -4.51 -7.19 0.78
C ILE A 66 -4.00 -5.91 1.43
N ALA A 67 -3.23 -6.04 2.50
CA ALA A 67 -2.38 -4.95 3.01
C ALA A 67 -0.95 -5.44 3.27
N TYR A 68 0.05 -4.60 3.00
CA TYR A 68 1.46 -4.88 3.21
C TYR A 68 2.07 -3.94 4.24
N ASP A 69 2.71 -4.50 5.26
CA ASP A 69 3.50 -3.74 6.22
C ASP A 69 4.98 -3.71 5.81
N PRO A 70 5.52 -2.58 5.31
CA PRO A 70 6.92 -2.48 4.94
C PRO A 70 7.89 -2.52 6.13
N PHE A 71 7.42 -2.30 7.37
CA PHE A 71 8.30 -2.32 8.54
C PHE A 71 8.53 -3.72 9.08
N THR A 72 7.52 -4.58 8.99
CA THR A 72 7.63 -5.98 9.44
C THR A 72 7.74 -6.98 8.31
N ASP A 73 7.60 -6.54 7.05
CA ASP A 73 7.63 -7.41 5.87
C ASP A 73 6.53 -8.49 5.95
N HIS A 74 5.31 -8.07 6.29
CA HIS A 74 4.15 -8.97 6.40
C HIS A 74 3.06 -8.58 5.40
N LEU A 75 2.38 -9.59 4.86
CA LEU A 75 1.11 -9.42 4.16
C LEU A 75 -0.05 -9.79 5.08
N PHE A 76 -1.09 -8.96 5.06
CA PHE A 76 -2.38 -9.19 5.71
C PHE A 76 -3.38 -9.49 4.63
N LEU A 77 -3.92 -10.70 4.64
CA LEU A 77 -4.89 -11.17 3.67
C LEU A 77 -6.23 -11.23 4.37
N ARG A 78 -7.18 -10.40 3.95
CA ARG A 78 -8.57 -10.57 4.33
C ARG A 78 -9.18 -11.59 3.40
N ILE A 79 -9.62 -12.71 3.93
CA ILE A 79 -10.12 -13.83 3.15
C ILE A 79 -11.49 -14.26 3.65
N ILE A 80 -12.23 -15.01 2.84
CA ILE A 80 -13.54 -15.58 3.22
C ILE A 80 -13.45 -16.26 4.61
N PRO A 81 -14.41 -16.03 5.54
CA PRO A 81 -15.68 -15.31 5.36
C PRO A 81 -15.59 -13.78 5.46
N GLY A 82 -14.40 -13.20 5.59
CA GLY A 82 -14.16 -11.75 5.47
C GLY A 82 -13.92 -11.02 6.78
N ASN A 83 -14.28 -11.61 7.92
CA ASN A 83 -13.77 -11.19 9.24
C ASN A 83 -12.48 -11.92 9.63
N PHE A 84 -12.04 -12.91 8.83
CA PHE A 84 -10.85 -13.70 9.04
C PHE A 84 -9.64 -13.13 8.28
N ILE A 85 -8.52 -12.98 8.99
CA ILE A 85 -7.28 -12.42 8.48
C ILE A 85 -6.15 -13.44 8.60
N ARG A 86 -5.48 -13.71 7.48
CA ARG A 86 -4.25 -14.49 7.43
C ARG A 86 -3.05 -13.57 7.30
N VAL A 87 -2.06 -13.75 8.17
CA VAL A 87 -0.80 -13.01 8.12
C VAL A 87 0.30 -13.89 7.53
N VAL A 88 0.88 -13.47 6.41
CA VAL A 88 1.98 -14.16 5.75
C VAL A 88 3.29 -13.41 6.00
N ASP A 89 4.29 -14.12 6.52
CA ASP A 89 5.63 -13.60 6.76
C ASP A 89 6.46 -13.60 5.46
N ARG A 90 7.12 -12.49 5.13
CA ARG A 90 8.10 -12.40 4.06
C ARG A 90 9.49 -12.11 4.66
N PRO A 91 10.57 -12.71 4.12
CA PRO A 91 10.64 -13.57 2.93
C PRO A 91 10.39 -15.06 3.24
N ALA A 92 10.13 -15.42 4.49
CA ALA A 92 10.00 -16.82 4.92
C ALA A 92 8.84 -17.56 4.22
N ARG A 93 7.88 -16.81 3.64
CA ARG A 93 6.70 -17.33 2.94
C ARG A 93 6.01 -18.35 3.82
N ALA A 94 5.71 -17.99 5.06
CA ALA A 94 5.06 -18.85 6.03
C ALA A 94 3.85 -18.13 6.63
N ILE A 95 2.81 -18.88 6.96
CA ILE A 95 1.73 -18.35 7.79
C ILE A 95 2.32 -18.00 9.16
N LYS A 96 2.29 -16.71 9.50
CA LYS A 96 2.75 -16.23 10.79
C LYS A 96 1.68 -16.43 11.86
N ARG A 97 0.43 -16.14 11.50
CA ARG A 97 -0.76 -16.31 12.33
C ARG A 97 -2.02 -16.09 11.50
N ASP A 98 -3.12 -16.53 12.07
CA ASP A 98 -4.47 -16.21 11.64
C ASP A 98 -5.23 -15.55 12.82
N PHE A 99 -6.20 -14.69 12.53
CA PHE A 99 -7.08 -14.09 13.55
C PHE A 99 -8.41 -13.61 12.96
N GLU A 100 -9.42 -13.44 13.82
CA GLU A 100 -10.67 -12.78 13.48
C GLU A 100 -10.70 -11.33 13.99
N VAL A 101 -11.37 -10.45 13.26
CA VAL A 101 -11.55 -9.05 13.65
C VAL A 101 -12.83 -8.89 14.46
N GLU A 102 -12.68 -8.46 15.71
CA GLU A 102 -13.80 -8.16 16.60
C GLU A 102 -14.67 -7.02 16.03
N GLY A 103 -15.98 -7.28 15.91
CA GLY A 103 -16.95 -6.30 15.44
C GLY A 103 -16.97 -6.07 13.93
N LEU A 104 -16.16 -6.80 13.14
CA LEU A 104 -16.27 -6.82 11.68
C LEU A 104 -17.21 -7.97 11.27
N PRO A 105 -18.35 -7.70 10.62
CA PRO A 105 -19.19 -8.78 10.11
C PRO A 105 -18.52 -9.50 8.94
N GLU A 106 -18.97 -10.73 8.69
CA GLU A 106 -18.64 -11.48 7.49
C GLU A 106 -19.04 -10.71 6.22
N GLY A 107 -18.24 -10.86 5.17
CA GLY A 107 -18.45 -10.24 3.88
C GLY A 107 -17.20 -9.59 3.28
N PRO A 108 -17.28 -9.19 2.00
CA PRO A 108 -16.15 -8.62 1.28
C PRO A 108 -15.80 -7.21 1.75
N GLY A 109 -14.66 -6.74 1.28
CA GLY A 109 -14.21 -5.37 1.49
C GLY A 109 -12.70 -5.31 1.61
N ASP A 110 -12.12 -4.20 1.19
CA ASP A 110 -10.69 -3.99 1.23
C ASP A 110 -10.17 -3.74 2.67
N LEU A 111 -8.85 -3.67 2.83
CA LEU A 111 -8.20 -3.27 4.07
C LEU A 111 -6.93 -2.45 3.82
N ALA A 112 -6.55 -1.63 4.80
CA ALA A 112 -5.28 -0.90 4.82
C ALA A 112 -4.59 -1.04 6.17
N ILE A 113 -3.29 -0.77 6.21
CA ILE A 113 -2.49 -0.73 7.43
C ILE A 113 -1.95 0.67 7.70
N ARG A 114 -2.00 1.12 8.95
CA ARG A 114 -1.15 2.18 9.50
C ARG A 114 0.03 1.52 10.20
N SER A 115 1.18 1.55 9.56
CA SER A 115 2.32 0.76 10.04
C SER A 115 3.03 1.38 11.23
N SER A 116 2.88 2.70 11.44
CA SER A 116 3.54 3.44 12.52
C SER A 116 3.17 2.95 13.92
N ASP A 117 1.91 2.54 14.13
CA ASP A 117 1.40 1.99 15.39
C ASP A 117 0.73 0.63 15.24
N ARG A 118 0.76 0.05 14.03
CA ARG A 118 0.29 -1.31 13.72
C ARG A 118 -1.22 -1.48 13.88
N HIS A 119 -1.97 -0.51 13.35
CA HIS A 119 -3.43 -0.57 13.25
C HIS A 119 -3.87 -0.94 11.84
N LEU A 120 -4.96 -1.68 11.74
CA LEU A 120 -5.60 -2.08 10.49
C LEU A 120 -6.95 -1.37 10.35
N PHE A 121 -7.28 -0.97 9.13
CA PHE A 121 -8.58 -0.41 8.77
C PHE A 121 -9.27 -1.33 7.77
N PHE A 122 -10.50 -1.74 8.08
CA PHE A 122 -11.28 -2.65 7.26
C PHE A 122 -12.49 -1.93 6.70
N ALA A 123 -12.73 -2.07 5.39
CA ALA A 123 -13.99 -1.68 4.79
C ALA A 123 -15.13 -2.52 5.38
N HIS A 124 -16.14 -1.88 5.95
CA HIS A 124 -17.34 -2.60 6.36
C HIS A 124 -18.10 -3.10 5.12
N PRO A 125 -18.58 -4.36 5.07
CA PRO A 125 -19.17 -4.94 3.86
C PRO A 125 -20.47 -4.26 3.42
N THR A 126 -21.19 -3.61 4.35
CA THR A 126 -22.54 -3.08 4.10
C THR A 126 -22.77 -1.65 4.55
N GLU A 127 -21.82 -1.02 5.25
CA GLU A 127 -22.02 0.30 5.88
C GLU A 127 -20.93 1.28 5.46
N PRO A 128 -21.23 2.60 5.41
CA PRO A 128 -20.26 3.65 5.07
C PRO A 128 -19.30 3.93 6.24
N VAL A 129 -18.64 2.88 6.73
CA VAL A 129 -17.74 2.95 7.88
C VAL A 129 -16.48 2.12 7.63
N LEU A 130 -15.41 2.48 8.32
CA LEU A 130 -14.26 1.60 8.52
C LEU A 130 -14.28 1.05 9.94
N VAL A 131 -13.88 -0.22 10.09
CA VAL A 131 -13.55 -0.80 11.39
C VAL A 131 -12.04 -0.65 11.59
N GLU A 132 -11.62 0.02 12.65
CA GLU A 132 -10.21 0.07 13.07
C GLU A 132 -9.97 -1.03 14.09
N SER A 133 -8.91 -1.81 13.89
CA SER A 133 -8.49 -2.84 14.84
C SER A 133 -6.98 -2.84 15.04
N THR A 134 -6.54 -3.47 16.12
CA THR A 134 -5.12 -3.78 16.31
C THR A 134 -4.68 -4.88 15.33
N LEU A 135 -3.37 -5.08 15.17
CA LEU A 135 -2.78 -6.17 14.38
C LEU A 135 -3.11 -7.59 14.90
N PHE A 136 -3.93 -7.73 15.94
CA PHE A 136 -4.43 -8.99 16.49
C PHE A 136 -5.96 -9.08 16.50
N GLY A 137 -6.65 -8.22 15.73
CA GLY A 137 -8.10 -8.28 15.55
C GLY A 137 -8.93 -7.63 16.65
N LYS A 138 -8.32 -7.16 17.75
CA LYS A 138 -9.04 -6.42 18.79
C LYS A 138 -9.62 -5.11 18.25
N HIS A 139 -10.91 -4.89 18.45
CA HIS A 139 -11.60 -3.68 18.03
C HIS A 139 -11.02 -2.43 18.70
N VAL A 140 -10.79 -1.37 17.93
CA VAL A 140 -10.37 -0.06 18.45
C VAL A 140 -11.54 0.91 18.39
N ARG A 141 -12.14 1.08 17.21
CA ARG A 141 -13.32 1.92 16.97
C ARG A 141 -13.91 1.69 15.59
N THR A 142 -15.13 2.18 15.39
CA THR A 142 -15.76 2.31 14.07
C THR A 142 -15.71 3.78 13.62
N ILE A 143 -15.19 4.03 12.41
CA ILE A 143 -15.04 5.35 11.82
C ILE A 143 -16.14 5.54 10.76
N ARG A 144 -17.10 6.42 11.03
CA ARG A 144 -18.14 6.76 10.05
C ARG A 144 -17.59 7.73 9.01
N LEU A 145 -17.71 7.39 7.73
CA LEU A 145 -17.21 8.21 6.64
C LEU A 145 -18.29 9.19 6.19
N GLU A 146 -18.07 10.47 6.45
CA GLU A 146 -19.03 11.52 6.13
C GLU A 146 -19.38 11.54 4.64
N HIS A 147 -20.69 11.59 4.36
CA HIS A 147 -21.27 11.69 3.02
C HIS A 147 -21.00 10.51 2.07
N LEU A 148 -20.27 9.47 2.49
CA LEU A 148 -20.12 8.27 1.67
C LEU A 148 -21.47 7.55 1.56
N GLN A 149 -21.84 7.18 0.34
CA GLN A 149 -23.05 6.40 0.07
C GLN A 149 -22.66 4.93 -0.10
N GLY A 150 -23.09 4.08 0.83
CA GLY A 150 -22.78 2.65 0.82
C GLY A 150 -21.37 2.32 1.35
N PRO A 151 -20.97 1.03 1.25
CA PRO A 151 -19.71 0.56 1.80
C PRO A 151 -18.49 1.13 1.04
N PRO A 152 -17.33 1.28 1.72
CA PRO A 152 -16.06 1.61 1.07
C PRO A 152 -15.67 0.52 0.08
N ALA A 153 -15.32 0.91 -1.14
CA ALA A 153 -14.99 -0.05 -2.19
C ALA A 153 -13.50 -0.45 -2.17
N GLY A 154 -12.61 0.51 -1.92
CA GLY A 154 -11.17 0.29 -1.71
C GLY A 154 -10.65 1.23 -0.62
N VAL A 155 -9.63 0.81 0.13
CA VAL A 155 -9.13 1.52 1.32
C VAL A 155 -7.62 1.62 1.25
N ALA A 156 -7.08 2.84 1.31
CA ALA A 156 -5.65 3.08 1.48
C ALA A 156 -5.39 4.07 2.62
N TYR A 157 -4.14 4.14 3.08
CA TYR A 157 -3.71 5.04 4.15
C TYR A 157 -2.46 5.83 3.75
N ASP A 158 -2.51 7.17 3.86
CA ASP A 158 -1.35 8.04 3.70
C ASP A 158 -0.53 8.06 5.00
N GLN A 159 0.51 7.23 5.05
CA GLN A 159 1.45 7.12 6.18
C GLN A 159 2.17 8.43 6.51
N LYS A 160 2.21 9.40 5.58
CA LYS A 160 2.90 10.69 5.77
C LYS A 160 1.99 11.80 6.26
N ARG A 161 0.67 11.67 6.09
CA ARG A 161 -0.30 12.73 6.42
C ARG A 161 -1.41 12.30 7.37
N ASP A 162 -1.43 11.03 7.76
CA ASP A 162 -2.45 10.46 8.62
C ASP A 162 -3.87 10.61 8.04
N LEU A 163 -3.99 10.30 6.74
CA LEU A 163 -5.23 10.40 5.98
C LEU A 163 -5.69 9.03 5.50
N LEU A 164 -7.00 8.83 5.51
CA LEU A 164 -7.67 7.70 4.89
C LEU A 164 -8.03 8.09 3.46
N LEU A 165 -7.77 7.21 2.50
CA LEU A 165 -8.17 7.37 1.11
C LEU A 165 -9.13 6.25 0.77
N ILE A 166 -10.30 6.62 0.26
CA ILE A 166 -11.38 5.69 -0.02
C ILE A 166 -11.72 5.76 -1.49
N LEU A 167 -11.62 4.64 -2.19
CA LEU A 167 -12.18 4.52 -3.52
C LEU A 167 -13.70 4.43 -3.37
N ALA A 168 -14.37 5.55 -3.64
CA ALA A 168 -15.80 5.61 -3.79
C ALA A 168 -16.14 5.18 -5.23
N GLY A 169 -17.05 4.22 -5.37
CA GLY A 169 -17.59 3.83 -6.67
C GLY A 169 -18.26 5.01 -7.40
N GLY A 170 -18.77 4.75 -8.61
CA GLY A 170 -19.40 5.76 -9.44
C GLY A 170 -18.86 5.76 -10.87
N ASN A 171 -19.31 6.72 -11.68
CA ASN A 171 -18.85 6.89 -13.05
C ASN A 171 -18.66 8.39 -13.38
N PRO A 172 -17.42 8.91 -13.32
CA PRO A 172 -16.18 8.21 -12.96
C PRO A 172 -16.12 7.87 -11.47
N ALA A 173 -15.33 6.84 -11.13
CA ALA A 173 -14.99 6.54 -9.73
C ALA A 173 -14.18 7.69 -9.13
N GLN A 174 -14.26 7.87 -7.81
CA GLN A 174 -13.56 8.95 -7.12
C GLN A 174 -12.76 8.41 -5.94
N VAL A 175 -11.58 8.99 -5.70
CA VAL A 175 -10.87 8.78 -4.44
C VAL A 175 -11.22 9.93 -3.50
N VAL A 176 -11.87 9.59 -2.39
CA VAL A 176 -12.28 10.54 -1.36
C VAL A 176 -11.27 10.48 -0.22
N THR A 177 -10.77 11.63 0.19
CA THR A 177 -9.84 11.75 1.32
C THR A 177 -10.60 12.08 2.59
N TYR A 178 -10.29 11.35 3.65
CA TYR A 178 -10.88 11.48 4.97
C TYR A 178 -9.81 11.68 6.05
N SER A 179 -10.15 12.43 7.09
CA SER A 179 -9.40 12.41 8.34
C SER A 179 -9.59 11.08 9.08
N LEU A 180 -8.74 10.79 10.07
CA LEU A 180 -8.92 9.64 10.97
C LEU A 180 -10.18 9.71 11.85
N ALA A 181 -10.88 10.85 11.90
CA ALA A 181 -12.17 10.99 12.55
C ALA A 181 -13.34 10.68 11.60
N GLY A 182 -13.09 10.47 10.31
CA GLY A 182 -14.11 10.20 9.30
C GLY A 182 -14.66 11.44 8.60
N SER A 183 -14.12 12.63 8.89
CA SER A 183 -14.52 13.86 8.20
C SER A 183 -13.94 13.96 6.80
N ARG A 184 -14.79 14.33 5.83
CA ARG A 184 -14.43 14.41 4.41
C ARG A 184 -13.57 15.65 4.14
N LEU A 185 -12.40 15.46 3.56
CA LEU A 185 -11.43 16.52 3.27
C LEU A 185 -11.40 16.93 1.80
N GLY A 186 -11.72 16.01 0.90
CA GLY A 186 -11.71 16.27 -0.54
C GLY A 186 -12.05 15.02 -1.35
N ALA A 187 -12.21 15.18 -2.65
CA ALA A 187 -12.34 14.06 -3.57
C ALA A 187 -11.72 14.41 -4.92
N VAL A 188 -11.12 13.40 -5.56
CA VAL A 188 -10.57 13.50 -6.91
C VAL A 188 -11.19 12.41 -7.78
N PRO A 189 -11.75 12.74 -8.96
CA PRO A 189 -12.21 11.74 -9.91
C PRO A 189 -11.03 11.05 -10.59
N LEU A 190 -11.13 9.76 -10.83
CA LEU A 190 -10.18 9.04 -11.67
C LEU A 190 -10.59 9.19 -13.14
N ASP A 191 -9.65 9.56 -14.00
CA ASP A 191 -9.92 9.76 -15.44
C ASP A 191 -9.96 8.46 -16.25
N HIS A 192 -9.79 7.31 -15.59
CA HIS A 192 -9.95 5.98 -16.18
C HIS A 192 -10.94 5.13 -15.37
N ARG A 193 -11.53 4.13 -16.06
CA ARG A 193 -12.42 3.17 -15.42
C ARG A 193 -11.61 2.19 -14.57
N VAL A 194 -11.96 2.11 -13.29
CA VAL A 194 -11.36 1.19 -12.32
C VAL A 194 -12.40 0.21 -11.79
N LEU A 195 -11.94 -0.93 -11.28
CA LEU A 195 -12.74 -1.83 -10.47
C LEU A 195 -12.83 -1.25 -9.06
N PRO A 196 -14.03 -1.04 -8.51
CA PRO A 196 -14.21 -0.48 -7.17
C PRO A 196 -14.04 -1.58 -6.11
N THR A 197 -12.87 -2.20 -6.05
CA THR A 197 -12.59 -3.36 -5.18
C THR A 197 -11.38 -3.19 -4.28
N SER A 198 -10.41 -2.37 -4.68
CA SER A 198 -9.21 -2.15 -3.89
C SER A 198 -8.54 -0.83 -4.25
N LEU A 199 -7.82 -0.26 -3.30
CA LEU A 199 -7.02 0.95 -3.49
C LEU A 199 -5.72 0.84 -2.69
N ALA A 200 -4.59 1.13 -3.32
CA ALA A 200 -3.33 1.34 -2.62
C ALA A 200 -2.82 2.77 -2.79
N PHE A 201 -1.94 3.20 -1.90
CA PHE A 201 -1.36 4.54 -1.96
C PHE A 201 0.11 4.57 -1.55
N ASP A 202 0.96 4.98 -2.49
CA ASP A 202 2.35 5.30 -2.19
C ASP A 202 2.42 6.70 -1.57
N SER A 203 2.57 6.75 -0.25
CA SER A 203 2.61 8.00 0.51
C SER A 203 3.82 8.89 0.19
N VAL A 204 4.89 8.32 -0.37
CA VAL A 204 6.11 9.05 -0.75
C VAL A 204 5.94 9.67 -2.13
N ALA A 205 5.55 8.86 -3.12
CA ALA A 205 5.34 9.33 -4.48
C ALA A 205 4.02 10.10 -4.68
N ARG A 206 3.09 9.97 -3.72
CA ARG A 206 1.70 10.43 -3.81
C ARG A 206 0.98 9.85 -5.04
N GLU A 207 1.15 8.56 -5.24
CA GLU A 207 0.55 7.83 -6.34
C GLU A 207 -0.52 6.86 -5.82
N LEU A 208 -1.66 6.85 -6.50
CA LEU A 208 -2.77 5.93 -6.25
C LEU A 208 -2.60 4.70 -7.15
N TYR A 209 -2.92 3.52 -6.62
CA TYR A 209 -2.92 2.28 -7.38
C TYR A 209 -4.31 1.68 -7.29
N ALA A 210 -4.94 1.44 -8.44
CA ALA A 210 -6.29 0.88 -8.50
C ALA A 210 -6.38 -0.15 -9.63
N PRO A 211 -7.11 -1.26 -9.45
CA PRO A 211 -7.31 -2.21 -10.52
C PRO A 211 -8.15 -1.61 -11.65
N LEU A 212 -7.73 -1.81 -12.89
CA LEU A 212 -8.43 -1.26 -14.06
C LEU A 212 -9.62 -2.13 -14.45
N ASN A 213 -10.70 -1.51 -14.88
CA ASN A 213 -11.86 -2.22 -15.41
C ASN A 213 -11.78 -2.30 -16.96
N GLY A 214 -11.72 -3.53 -17.49
CA GLY A 214 -11.76 -3.83 -18.93
C GLY A 214 -10.40 -4.14 -19.56
N GLU A 215 -9.42 -3.25 -19.44
CA GLU A 215 -8.10 -3.43 -20.08
C GLU A 215 -7.12 -4.29 -19.26
N GLY A 216 -7.54 -4.78 -18.08
CA GLY A 216 -6.74 -5.57 -17.15
C GLY A 216 -5.61 -4.79 -16.46
N GLY A 217 -5.01 -5.40 -15.44
CA GLY A 217 -3.88 -4.83 -14.70
C GLY A 217 -4.22 -3.73 -13.70
N ILE A 218 -3.17 -3.10 -13.16
CA ILE A 218 -3.26 -2.03 -12.15
C ILE A 218 -2.87 -0.70 -12.78
N GLY A 219 -3.74 0.31 -12.65
CA GLY A 219 -3.45 1.69 -13.02
C GLY A 219 -2.74 2.41 -11.89
N VAL A 220 -1.73 3.21 -12.23
CA VAL A 220 -1.06 4.12 -11.31
C VAL A 220 -1.45 5.53 -11.68
N PHE A 221 -2.05 6.25 -10.73
CA PHE A 221 -2.56 7.60 -10.92
C PHE A 221 -1.80 8.59 -10.05
N ASP A 222 -1.75 9.85 -10.48
CA ASP A 222 -1.26 10.93 -9.64
C ASP A 222 -2.30 11.32 -8.56
N GLY A 223 -1.92 12.23 -7.67
CA GLY A 223 -2.82 12.74 -6.63
C GLY A 223 -4.01 13.56 -7.12
N ASN A 224 -4.11 13.86 -8.42
CA ASN A 224 -5.26 14.52 -9.05
C ASN A 224 -6.19 13.53 -9.76
N GLY A 225 -5.82 12.23 -9.80
CA GLY A 225 -6.60 11.19 -10.44
C GLY A 225 -6.28 10.95 -11.91
N HIS A 226 -5.16 11.49 -12.41
CA HIS A 226 -4.70 11.24 -13.78
C HIS A 226 -3.88 9.96 -13.89
N LEU A 227 -4.22 9.10 -14.84
CA LEU A 227 -3.44 7.89 -15.10
C LEU A 227 -2.03 8.26 -15.60
N LEU A 228 -1.02 7.83 -14.85
CA LEU A 228 0.39 8.01 -15.20
C LEU A 228 0.93 6.84 -16.01
N ARG A 229 0.60 5.61 -15.58
CA ARG A 229 1.11 4.37 -16.16
C ARG A 229 0.27 3.18 -15.71
N LYS A 230 0.48 2.03 -16.36
CA LYS A 230 -0.02 0.73 -15.90
C LYS A 230 1.12 -0.10 -15.35
N LEU A 231 0.88 -0.87 -14.29
CA LEU A 231 1.86 -1.85 -13.83
C LEU A 231 1.93 -3.02 -14.81
N PRO A 232 3.15 -3.46 -15.17
CA PRO A 232 3.32 -4.66 -15.98
C PRO A 232 2.89 -5.87 -15.17
N VAL A 233 1.88 -6.58 -15.66
CA VAL A 233 1.39 -7.82 -15.06
C VAL A 233 1.57 -8.98 -16.05
N PRO A 234 1.95 -10.20 -15.59
CA PRO A 234 2.31 -11.31 -16.48
C PRO A 234 1.18 -11.81 -17.37
N THR A 235 -0.07 -11.61 -16.95
CA THR A 235 -1.26 -12.11 -17.62
C THR A 235 -2.26 -10.99 -17.81
N ALA A 236 -3.11 -11.08 -18.85
CA ALA A 236 -4.29 -10.24 -19.01
C ALA A 236 -5.41 -10.63 -18.02
N GLN A 237 -5.05 -11.01 -16.79
CA GLN A 237 -5.99 -11.27 -15.72
C GLN A 237 -6.55 -9.95 -15.17
N ASN A 238 -7.78 -10.04 -14.68
CA ASN A 238 -8.39 -8.99 -13.89
C ASN A 238 -7.91 -9.14 -12.44
N TYR A 239 -6.82 -8.45 -12.12
CA TYR A 239 -6.43 -8.24 -10.73
C TYR A 239 -7.51 -7.41 -10.04
N ALA A 240 -7.88 -7.78 -8.82
CA ALA A 240 -8.94 -7.13 -8.06
C ALA A 240 -8.43 -6.51 -6.76
N HIS A 241 -7.26 -6.95 -6.27
CA HIS A 241 -6.67 -6.49 -5.02
C HIS A 241 -5.25 -6.00 -5.27
N VAL A 242 -4.90 -4.88 -4.65
CA VAL A 242 -3.55 -4.30 -4.73
C VAL A 242 -3.17 -3.65 -3.40
N ASP A 243 -1.93 -3.86 -2.96
CA ASP A 243 -1.29 -2.94 -2.01
C ASP A 243 0.16 -2.64 -2.41
N VAL A 244 0.69 -1.52 -1.93
CA VAL A 244 2.06 -1.06 -2.22
C VAL A 244 2.82 -0.71 -0.94
N GLY A 245 4.10 -1.08 -0.89
CA GLY A 245 4.98 -0.67 0.19
C GLY A 245 5.46 0.76 0.06
N ALA A 246 5.88 1.38 1.17
CA ALA A 246 6.59 2.66 1.10
C ALA A 246 7.94 2.48 0.40
N ARG A 247 8.34 3.42 -0.49
CA ARG A 247 9.61 3.43 -1.23
C ARG A 247 10.89 3.56 -0.39
N SER A 248 10.82 3.36 0.93
CA SER A 248 11.93 3.63 1.84
C SER A 248 11.92 2.66 3.01
N LEU A 249 12.66 1.56 2.86
CA LEU A 249 13.45 1.00 3.94
C LEU A 249 14.68 0.32 3.35
N LEU A 250 15.81 1.04 3.35
CA LEU A 250 17.11 0.36 3.34
C LEU A 250 17.17 -0.44 4.65
N ARG A 251 17.09 -1.77 4.56
CA ARG A 251 17.64 -2.62 5.63
C ARG A 251 19.15 -2.38 5.61
N LEU A 252 19.65 -1.54 6.51
CA LEU A 252 21.05 -1.60 6.91
C LEU A 252 21.17 -2.87 7.76
N PHE A 253 21.74 -3.93 7.17
CA PHE A 253 22.26 -5.07 7.92
C PHE A 253 23.65 -4.73 8.46
#